data_AF-A0A5Q4C3C2-F1
#
_entry.id   AF-A0A5Q4C3C2-F1
#
_cell.length_a   1.000
_cell.length_b   1.000
_cell.length_c   1.000
_cell.angle_alpha   90.00
_cell.angle_beta   90.00
_cell.angle_gamma   90.00
#
_symmetry.space_group_name_H-M   'P 1'
#
loop_
_entity.id
_entity.type
_entity.pdbx_description
1 polymer ?
#
loop_
_entity_poly.entity_id
_entity_poly.type
_entity_poly.pdbx_seq_one_letter_code
_entity_poly.pdbx_strand_id
1 'polypeptide(L)'
;MPAPSRGAFAALGRLRPATPRICRQCARVQIRAPTPSRTYSGAAAAASTTTNDPTTVPPSNFGIPPEPKPAGLTAPNYHIKAGVILTRTPLLTRPLTSFEQAYFFYQKRLNERLTLPFITSVYFKPDTPALIDWNMKMKDRQGTVAKELGVYNGKASRAWDDELTVGDKLSQHDTTVDLLLKDSVMRVSDDAEIIPDEDRAPPEALAPRVSEADLKGDTTRLDRAMDRTLYLVVRKDGKDGEKWEFPAAGMSTEENLHEAAQRILDETAGVNMNTWMVGRVPVAAYVKKPTTYREGAAAAKGQKTFFLKGRIMAGQADLTANKHNYKKFKWLTREELKGVLEPAYYRSVRNMMADR
;
A
#
# COMPACT_ATOMS: atom_id res chain seq x y z
N MET A 1 48.69 40.72 -30.66
CA MET A 1 48.18 42.09 -30.43
C MET A 1 46.98 42.01 -29.51
N PRO A 2 47.11 42.41 -28.24
CA PRO A 2 46.00 42.58 -27.33
C PRO A 2 45.50 44.03 -27.35
N ALA A 3 44.40 44.26 -26.62
CA ALA A 3 43.93 45.52 -26.04
C ALA A 3 42.69 46.19 -26.71
N PRO A 4 41.94 47.03 -25.96
CA PRO A 4 40.51 46.85 -25.69
C PRO A 4 39.71 48.18 -25.78
N SER A 5 38.45 48.21 -25.34
CA SER A 5 37.80 49.42 -24.75
C SER A 5 36.65 48.90 -23.88
N ARG A 6 36.46 49.15 -22.57
CA ARG A 6 36.68 50.28 -21.64
C ARG A 6 35.94 51.57 -21.99
N GLY A 7 34.91 51.84 -21.18
CA GLY A 7 34.18 53.10 -21.01
C GLY A 7 32.82 52.80 -20.35
N ALA A 8 32.61 52.68 -19.02
CA ALA A 8 33.00 53.48 -17.85
C ALA A 8 32.07 54.69 -17.61
N PHE A 9 31.19 54.58 -16.59
CA PHE A 9 30.60 55.62 -15.72
C PHE A 9 29.75 56.73 -16.40
N ALA A 10 28.75 57.40 -15.80
CA ALA A 10 28.32 57.63 -14.44
C ALA A 10 26.84 58.11 -14.43
N ALA A 11 26.10 57.85 -13.36
CA ALA A 11 25.19 58.82 -12.77
C ALA A 11 24.87 58.42 -11.31
N LEU A 12 25.50 59.12 -10.38
CA LEU A 12 25.24 59.08 -8.94
C LEU A 12 24.63 60.41 -8.52
N GLY A 13 23.56 60.38 -7.73
CA GLY A 13 23.03 61.50 -6.95
C GLY A 13 21.61 61.16 -6.47
N ARG A 14 21.21 61.28 -5.20
CA ARG A 14 21.84 61.73 -3.95
C ARG A 14 21.16 60.99 -2.76
N LEU A 15 21.96 60.78 -1.72
CA LEU A 15 21.74 60.47 -0.29
C LEU A 15 20.41 61.04 0.30
N ARG A 16 19.75 60.60 1.40
CA ARG A 16 19.82 59.62 2.54
C ARG A 16 18.59 59.99 3.46
N PRO A 17 18.36 59.43 4.67
CA PRO A 17 18.51 58.08 5.22
C PRO A 17 17.25 57.59 6.02
N ALA A 18 17.06 56.28 6.19
CA ALA A 18 16.44 55.72 7.40
C ALA A 18 16.75 54.22 7.49
N THR A 19 17.57 53.84 8.47
CA THR A 19 17.75 52.44 8.88
C THR A 19 16.53 51.97 9.69
N PRO A 20 16.32 50.64 9.82
CA PRO A 20 16.88 50.03 11.02
C PRO A 20 17.80 48.84 10.71
N ARG A 21 18.82 48.76 11.57
CA ARG A 21 19.87 47.74 11.59
C ARG A 21 19.25 46.37 11.84
N ILE A 22 19.45 45.43 10.92
CA ILE A 22 19.30 44.00 11.22
C ILE A 22 20.68 43.35 11.07
N CYS A 23 21.06 42.63 12.13
CA CYS A 23 22.36 42.07 12.38
C CYS A 23 22.76 41.04 11.29
N ARG A 24 23.94 41.26 10.67
CA ARG A 24 24.54 40.32 9.68
C ARG A 24 24.91 38.95 10.26
N GLN A 25 24.82 38.74 11.58
CA GLN A 25 25.02 37.44 12.22
C GLN A 25 23.73 36.59 12.34
N CYS A 26 22.55 37.14 12.08
CA CYS A 26 21.29 36.39 12.11
C CYS A 26 20.93 35.73 10.75
N ALA A 27 21.65 36.05 9.67
CA ALA A 27 21.37 35.54 8.32
C ALA A 27 22.19 34.29 7.92
N ARG A 28 22.89 33.65 8.87
CA ARG A 28 23.71 32.45 8.62
C ARG A 28 23.36 31.21 9.45
N VAL A 29 22.24 31.24 10.17
CA VAL A 29 21.77 30.07 10.93
C VAL A 29 20.40 29.68 10.41
N GLN A 30 20.38 28.94 9.30
CA GLN A 30 19.43 27.86 9.00
C GLN A 30 19.77 27.23 7.64
N ILE A 31 19.53 25.94 7.53
CA ILE A 31 19.85 25.02 6.42
C ILE A 31 21.25 24.37 6.49
N ARG A 32 21.43 23.50 7.49
CA ARG A 32 22.06 22.18 7.29
C ARG A 32 21.63 21.24 8.42
N ALA A 33 20.59 20.47 8.19
CA ALA A 33 20.27 19.34 9.05
C ALA A 33 21.29 18.21 8.75
N PRO A 34 22.03 17.69 9.74
CA PRO A 34 22.85 16.51 9.53
C PRO A 34 21.97 15.25 9.54
N THR A 35 21.98 14.54 8.41
CA THR A 35 21.54 13.14 8.30
C THR A 35 22.32 12.26 9.28
N PRO A 36 21.68 11.46 10.15
CA PRO A 36 22.36 10.36 10.80
C PRO A 36 22.41 9.15 9.86
N SER A 37 23.49 9.02 9.09
CA SER A 37 23.88 7.74 8.51
C SER A 37 24.42 6.85 9.63
N ARG A 38 23.62 5.93 10.15
CA ARG A 38 24.11 4.83 10.99
C ARG A 38 24.37 3.62 10.10
N THR A 39 25.64 3.39 9.81
CA THR A 39 26.19 2.12 9.33
C THR A 39 26.15 1.11 10.49
N TYR A 40 25.28 0.12 10.41
CA TYR A 40 25.37 -1.07 11.26
C TYR A 40 26.40 -2.02 10.65
N SER A 41 27.63 -1.98 11.17
CA SER A 41 28.58 -3.09 11.09
C SER A 41 28.69 -3.68 12.49
N GLY A 42 28.03 -4.82 12.70
CA GLY A 42 28.17 -5.65 13.89
C GLY A 42 28.95 -6.90 13.51
N ALA A 43 30.09 -7.09 14.16
CA ALA A 43 31.03 -8.19 13.94
C ALA A 43 30.42 -9.56 14.26
N ALA A 44 30.79 -10.56 13.46
CA ALA A 44 30.55 -11.96 13.74
C ALA A 44 31.33 -12.39 14.99
N ALA A 45 30.63 -12.82 16.03
CA ALA A 45 31.22 -13.51 17.16
C ALA A 45 31.05 -15.02 16.98
N ALA A 46 32.17 -15.73 17.08
CA ALA A 46 32.30 -17.16 16.84
C ALA A 46 31.46 -18.00 17.82
N ALA A 47 30.87 -19.06 17.27
CA ALA A 47 30.23 -20.12 18.03
C ALA A 47 31.27 -20.87 18.87
N SER A 48 30.98 -21.02 20.16
CA SER A 48 31.67 -21.97 21.04
C SER A 48 30.66 -23.01 21.50
N THR A 49 30.88 -24.24 21.06
CA THR A 49 30.15 -25.44 21.45
C THR A 49 30.55 -25.89 22.85
N THR A 50 29.57 -26.05 23.74
CA THR A 50 29.67 -26.99 24.86
C THR A 50 28.37 -27.76 25.00
N THR A 51 28.49 -29.06 24.74
CA THR A 51 27.57 -30.15 25.04
C THR A 51 27.29 -30.24 26.55
N ASN A 52 26.03 -30.44 26.93
CA ASN A 52 25.63 -31.35 28.02
C ASN A 52 24.12 -31.66 27.93
N ASP A 53 23.81 -32.92 28.24
CA ASP A 53 22.58 -33.68 27.98
C ASP A 53 21.54 -33.53 29.12
N PRO A 54 20.43 -34.32 29.20
CA PRO A 54 19.07 -33.82 29.15
C PRO A 54 18.37 -33.81 30.52
N THR A 55 17.52 -32.82 30.81
CA THR A 55 16.61 -32.90 31.96
C THR A 55 15.30 -32.14 31.73
N THR A 56 14.24 -32.94 31.56
CA THR A 56 12.86 -32.73 32.01
C THR A 56 12.14 -31.44 31.61
N VAL A 57 11.25 -31.55 30.61
CA VAL A 57 10.26 -30.53 30.25
C VAL A 57 9.04 -30.66 31.17
N PRO A 58 8.65 -29.64 31.96
CA PRO A 58 7.31 -29.57 32.52
C PRO A 58 6.34 -28.97 31.49
N PRO A 59 5.07 -29.42 31.42
CA PRO A 59 4.10 -28.87 30.49
C PRO A 59 3.74 -27.43 30.87
N SER A 60 4.01 -26.49 29.97
CA SER A 60 3.59 -25.09 30.09
C SER A 60 2.09 -24.98 29.83
N ASN A 61 1.31 -25.03 30.91
CA ASN A 61 -0.11 -24.72 30.89
C ASN A 61 -0.29 -23.19 30.76
N PHE A 62 -0.33 -22.68 29.53
CA PHE A 62 -0.55 -21.24 29.25
C PHE A 62 -2.02 -20.85 29.40
N GLY A 63 -2.47 -20.76 30.65
CA GLY A 63 -3.70 -20.06 31.02
C GLY A 63 -3.62 -18.57 30.67
N ILE A 64 -4.78 -17.95 30.42
CA ILE A 64 -4.91 -16.50 30.22
C ILE A 64 -4.31 -15.81 31.46
N PRO A 65 -3.36 -14.85 31.31
CA PRO A 65 -2.85 -14.12 32.45
C PRO A 65 -4.00 -13.47 33.23
N PRO A 66 -4.05 -13.61 34.56
CA PRO A 66 -5.12 -13.02 35.35
C PRO A 66 -5.12 -11.49 35.17
N GLU A 67 -6.33 -10.95 35.00
CA GLU A 67 -6.57 -9.51 34.84
C GLU A 67 -5.90 -8.72 35.99
N PRO A 68 -5.20 -7.60 35.70
CA PRO A 68 -4.37 -6.93 36.71
C PRO A 68 -5.20 -6.43 37.90
N LYS A 69 -4.78 -6.85 39.11
CA LYS A 69 -5.29 -6.33 40.38
C LYS A 69 -4.57 -4.99 40.66
N PRO A 70 -5.29 -3.90 40.97
CA PRO A 70 -4.68 -2.57 41.03
C PRO A 70 -3.71 -2.43 42.22
N ALA A 71 -2.47 -2.04 41.93
CA ALA A 71 -1.50 -1.58 42.93
C ALA A 71 -1.68 -0.08 43.15
N GLY A 72 -2.56 0.30 44.10
CA GLY A 72 -2.78 1.69 44.48
C GLY A 72 -4.02 1.90 45.34
N LEU A 73 -3.98 2.89 46.23
CA LEU A 73 -5.04 3.26 47.19
C LEU A 73 -6.34 3.79 46.53
N THR A 74 -6.36 3.99 45.22
CA THR A 74 -7.58 4.26 44.43
C THR A 74 -7.58 3.37 43.19
N ALA A 75 -8.62 2.56 43.02
CA ALA A 75 -8.73 1.70 41.85
C ALA A 75 -8.84 2.58 40.59
N PRO A 76 -8.05 2.32 39.53
CA PRO A 76 -8.13 3.12 38.31
C PRO A 76 -9.52 2.98 37.69
N ASN A 77 -10.16 4.12 37.41
CA ASN A 77 -11.48 4.19 36.80
C ASN A 77 -11.50 3.69 35.34
N TYR A 78 -10.35 3.37 34.76
CA TYR A 78 -10.19 2.90 33.39
C TYR A 78 -9.39 1.61 33.33
N HIS A 79 -9.90 0.65 32.54
CA HIS A 79 -9.17 -0.54 32.13
C HIS A 79 -8.45 -0.27 30.80
N ILE A 80 -7.15 -0.57 30.74
CA ILE A 80 -6.33 -0.37 29.54
C ILE A 80 -6.37 -1.64 28.71
N LYS A 81 -6.66 -1.49 27.41
CA LYS A 81 -6.66 -2.58 26.43
C LYS A 81 -5.65 -2.30 25.34
N ALA A 82 -4.96 -3.35 24.93
CA ALA A 82 -4.19 -3.36 23.70
C ALA A 82 -5.08 -3.92 22.58
N GLY A 83 -5.06 -3.28 21.42
CA GLY A 83 -5.75 -3.73 20.23
C GLY A 83 -4.84 -3.72 19.02
N VAL A 84 -5.18 -4.53 18.03
CA VAL A 84 -4.45 -4.61 16.77
C VAL A 84 -5.41 -4.36 15.61
N ILE A 85 -5.04 -3.44 14.74
CA ILE A 85 -5.72 -3.25 13.46
C ILE A 85 -4.83 -3.91 12.41
N LEU A 86 -5.13 -5.18 12.13
CA LEU A 86 -4.43 -5.96 11.12
C LEU A 86 -4.96 -5.60 9.74
N THR A 87 -4.05 -5.22 8.84
CA THR A 87 -4.37 -4.77 7.49
C THR A 87 -3.69 -5.64 6.43
N ARG A 88 -4.43 -6.00 5.39
CA ARG A 88 -3.87 -6.52 4.13
C ARG A 88 -3.76 -5.37 3.15
N THR A 89 -2.55 -5.08 2.66
CA THR A 89 -2.33 -3.99 1.70
C THR A 89 -2.89 -4.32 0.31
N PRO A 90 -3.24 -3.32 -0.51
CA PRO A 90 -3.64 -3.56 -1.90
C PRO A 90 -2.53 -4.32 -2.64
N LEU A 91 -2.92 -5.41 -3.33
CA LEU A 91 -2.05 -6.23 -4.17
C LEU A 91 -2.02 -5.72 -5.61
N LEU A 92 -3.12 -5.08 -6.04
CA LEU A 92 -3.24 -4.49 -7.38
C LEU A 92 -3.18 -2.97 -7.34
N THR A 93 -2.73 -2.39 -8.45
CA THR A 93 -2.86 -0.95 -8.71
C THR A 93 -4.33 -0.56 -8.75
N ARG A 94 -4.67 0.69 -8.40
CA ARG A 94 -6.06 1.16 -8.53
C ARG A 94 -6.48 1.22 -10.01
N PRO A 95 -7.76 1.00 -10.33
CA PRO A 95 -8.26 1.34 -11.66
C PRO A 95 -8.08 2.85 -11.91
N LEU A 96 -7.75 3.18 -13.15
CA LEU A 96 -7.62 4.56 -13.60
C LEU A 96 -9.00 5.14 -13.89
N THR A 97 -9.22 6.40 -13.52
CA THR A 97 -10.44 7.10 -13.91
C THR A 97 -10.45 7.35 -15.42
N SER A 98 -11.62 7.60 -16.01
CA SER A 98 -11.75 7.89 -17.45
C SER A 98 -10.89 9.09 -17.87
N PHE A 99 -10.83 10.12 -17.03
CA PHE A 99 -9.98 11.29 -17.25
C PHE A 99 -8.49 10.94 -17.25
N GLU A 100 -8.02 10.15 -16.26
CA GLU A 100 -6.62 9.75 -16.19
C GLU A 100 -6.21 8.88 -17.39
N GLN A 101 -7.10 7.98 -17.84
CA GLN A 101 -6.87 7.16 -19.03
C GLN A 101 -6.69 8.05 -20.28
N ALA A 102 -7.60 9.00 -20.50
CA ALA A 102 -7.50 9.96 -21.60
C ALA A 102 -6.25 10.83 -21.50
N TYR A 103 -5.93 11.31 -20.29
CA TYR A 103 -4.73 12.12 -20.05
C TYR A 103 -3.44 11.35 -20.34
N PHE A 104 -3.30 10.10 -19.88
CA PHE A 104 -2.12 9.30 -20.17
C PHE A 104 -2.00 9.00 -21.66
N PHE A 105 -3.11 8.70 -22.33
CA PHE A 105 -3.11 8.50 -23.77
C PHE A 105 -2.61 9.75 -24.52
N TYR A 106 -3.15 10.92 -24.17
CA TYR A 106 -2.73 12.21 -24.73
C TYR A 106 -1.23 12.46 -24.51
N GLN A 107 -0.73 12.23 -23.28
CA GLN A 107 0.69 12.38 -22.98
C GLN A 107 1.57 11.41 -23.77
N LYS A 108 1.11 10.20 -24.06
CA LYS A 108 1.88 9.26 -24.90
C LYS A 108 1.99 9.72 -26.35
N ARG A 109 0.93 10.28 -26.94
CA ARG A 109 1.01 10.86 -28.30
C ARG A 109 1.91 12.10 -28.35
N LEU A 110 1.84 12.96 -27.32
CA LEU A 110 2.81 14.05 -27.18
C LEU A 110 4.24 13.53 -27.08
N ASN A 111 4.46 12.47 -26.29
CA ASN A 111 5.76 11.86 -26.16
C ASN A 111 6.28 11.35 -27.51
N GLU A 112 5.45 10.69 -28.33
CA GLU A 112 5.80 10.22 -29.68
C GLU A 112 6.33 11.34 -30.59
N ARG A 113 5.83 12.57 -30.43
CA ARG A 113 6.31 13.75 -31.18
C ARG A 113 7.70 14.19 -30.74
N LEU A 114 7.98 14.10 -29.44
CA LEU A 114 9.19 14.66 -28.81
C LEU A 114 10.34 13.64 -28.77
N THR A 115 10.03 12.35 -28.75
CA THR A 115 11.04 11.30 -28.65
C THR A 115 11.82 11.10 -29.94
N LEU A 116 13.04 10.61 -29.77
CA LEU A 116 13.85 10.12 -30.89
C LEU A 116 13.14 8.92 -31.56
N PRO A 117 13.30 8.75 -32.88
CA PRO A 117 12.69 7.63 -33.58
C PRO A 117 13.28 6.32 -33.08
N PHE A 118 12.47 5.26 -33.06
CA PHE A 118 12.92 3.92 -32.68
C PHE A 118 13.90 3.37 -33.71
N ILE A 119 15.10 2.99 -33.26
CA ILE A 119 16.17 2.46 -34.12
C ILE A 119 16.07 0.93 -34.13
N THR A 120 15.42 0.37 -35.15
CA THR A 120 15.14 -1.07 -35.25
C THR A 120 16.41 -1.93 -35.24
N SER A 121 17.49 -1.48 -35.89
CA SER A 121 18.76 -2.22 -35.99
C SER A 121 19.48 -2.43 -34.67
N VAL A 122 19.16 -1.65 -33.63
CA VAL A 122 19.72 -1.84 -32.28
C VAL A 122 19.09 -3.05 -31.59
N TYR A 123 17.83 -3.37 -31.91
CA TYR A 123 17.06 -4.43 -31.25
C TYR A 123 16.96 -5.70 -32.10
N PHE A 124 16.92 -5.55 -33.42
CA PHE A 124 16.74 -6.65 -34.36
C PHE A 124 17.92 -6.73 -35.31
N LYS A 125 18.54 -7.91 -35.37
CA LYS A 125 19.57 -8.20 -36.37
C LYS A 125 18.93 -8.38 -37.74
N PRO A 126 19.64 -7.99 -38.82
CA PRO A 126 19.17 -8.25 -40.18
C PRO A 126 18.94 -9.75 -40.40
N ASP A 127 18.00 -10.09 -41.27
CA ASP A 127 17.68 -11.45 -41.72
C ASP A 127 17.34 -12.44 -40.58
N THR A 128 16.67 -11.95 -39.53
CA THR A 128 16.14 -12.79 -38.45
C THR A 128 14.62 -12.91 -38.53
N PRO A 129 14.03 -14.06 -38.13
CA PRO A 129 12.58 -14.23 -38.04
C PRO A 129 11.89 -13.12 -37.22
N ALA A 130 12.55 -12.65 -36.14
CA ALA A 130 12.07 -11.56 -35.31
C ALA A 130 11.95 -10.22 -36.07
N LEU A 131 12.91 -9.89 -36.95
CA LEU A 131 12.83 -8.68 -37.77
C LEU A 131 11.71 -8.79 -38.83
N ILE A 132 11.52 -9.97 -39.41
CA ILE A 132 10.46 -10.22 -40.41
C ILE A 132 9.10 -10.05 -39.74
N ASP A 133 8.88 -10.67 -38.58
CA ASP A 133 7.66 -10.55 -37.77
C ASP A 133 7.39 -9.08 -37.38
N TRP A 134 8.44 -8.38 -36.92
CA TRP A 134 8.37 -6.95 -36.61
C TRP A 134 7.92 -6.12 -37.82
N ASN A 135 8.54 -6.31 -38.99
CA ASN A 135 8.22 -5.56 -40.20
C ASN A 135 6.78 -5.82 -40.67
N MET A 136 6.30 -7.06 -40.56
CA MET A 136 4.90 -7.40 -40.85
C MET A 136 3.94 -6.68 -39.92
N LYS A 137 4.19 -6.73 -38.60
CA LYS A 137 3.35 -6.05 -37.59
C LYS A 137 3.40 -4.53 -37.71
N MET A 138 4.55 -3.97 -38.07
CA MET A 138 4.71 -2.54 -38.34
C MET A 138 3.93 -2.09 -39.57
N LYS A 139 3.86 -2.93 -40.61
CA LYS A 139 3.04 -2.66 -41.80
C LYS A 139 1.56 -2.58 -41.44
N ASP A 140 1.06 -3.49 -40.59
CA ASP A 140 -0.33 -3.44 -40.09
C ASP A 140 -0.61 -2.15 -39.30
N ARG A 141 0.36 -1.70 -38.51
CA ARG A 141 0.28 -0.44 -37.74
C ARG A 141 0.58 0.82 -38.58
N GLN A 142 0.70 0.68 -39.90
CA GLN A 142 1.00 1.77 -40.84
C GLN A 142 2.24 2.58 -40.44
N GLY A 143 3.27 1.91 -39.91
CA GLY A 143 4.53 2.54 -39.49
C GLY A 143 4.55 3.06 -38.06
N THR A 144 3.46 2.92 -37.29
CA THR A 144 3.43 3.31 -35.87
C THR A 144 4.16 2.27 -35.02
N VAL A 145 5.18 2.71 -34.28
CA VAL A 145 6.01 1.82 -33.44
C VAL A 145 5.26 1.41 -32.18
N ALA A 146 4.64 2.37 -31.51
CA ALA A 146 3.82 2.12 -30.34
C ALA A 146 2.58 1.27 -30.72
N LYS A 147 2.19 0.38 -29.82
CA LYS A 147 1.16 -0.63 -30.10
C LYS A 147 -0.23 -0.14 -29.69
N GLU A 148 -0.27 0.73 -28.70
CA GLU A 148 -1.47 1.22 -28.05
C GLU A 148 -1.96 2.58 -28.57
N LEU A 149 -1.17 3.30 -29.39
CA LEU A 149 -1.48 4.67 -29.83
C LEU A 149 -2.40 4.74 -31.07
N GLY A 150 -2.79 3.58 -31.58
CA GLY A 150 -3.45 3.46 -32.88
C GLY A 150 -2.50 3.87 -34.00
N VAL A 151 -3.05 4.37 -35.10
CA VAL A 151 -2.25 4.91 -36.21
C VAL A 151 -1.95 6.38 -35.92
N TYR A 152 -0.74 6.68 -35.47
CA TYR A 152 -0.30 8.04 -35.21
C TYR A 152 1.20 8.20 -35.52
N ASN A 153 1.55 9.24 -36.28
CA ASN A 153 2.93 9.57 -36.59
C ASN A 153 3.22 11.04 -36.26
N GLY A 154 3.99 11.26 -35.20
CA GLY A 154 4.31 12.59 -34.67
C GLY A 154 5.18 13.48 -35.57
N LYS A 155 5.72 12.94 -36.68
CA LYS A 155 6.57 13.68 -37.63
C LYS A 155 5.94 13.81 -39.03
N ALA A 156 4.74 13.28 -39.23
CA ALA A 156 4.02 13.38 -40.50
C ALA A 156 3.33 14.76 -40.66
N SER A 157 2.88 15.08 -41.87
CA SER A 157 2.09 16.30 -42.12
C SER A 157 0.77 16.35 -41.33
N ARG A 158 0.23 15.18 -40.96
CA ARG A 158 -0.97 15.04 -40.11
C ARG A 158 -0.66 14.91 -38.62
N ALA A 159 0.56 15.23 -38.16
CA ALA A 159 0.95 15.13 -36.76
C ALA A 159 0.13 16.04 -35.81
N TRP A 160 -0.56 17.04 -36.36
CA TRP A 160 -1.48 17.92 -35.61
C TRP A 160 -2.77 17.21 -35.16
N ASP A 161 -3.12 16.09 -35.78
CA ASP A 161 -4.30 15.28 -35.45
C ASP A 161 -3.96 14.23 -34.38
N ASP A 162 -3.51 14.72 -33.22
CA ASP A 162 -3.03 13.89 -32.10
C ASP A 162 -4.06 13.70 -30.99
N GLU A 163 -5.13 14.48 -30.96
CA GLU A 163 -6.20 14.34 -29.97
C GLU A 163 -7.21 13.24 -30.35
N LEU A 164 -7.87 12.66 -29.35
CA LEU A 164 -8.97 11.72 -29.58
C LEU A 164 -10.31 12.44 -29.47
N THR A 165 -11.27 11.98 -30.26
CA THR A 165 -12.65 12.43 -30.12
C THR A 165 -13.32 11.79 -28.90
N VAL A 166 -14.32 12.48 -28.36
CA VAL A 166 -15.08 11.96 -27.20
C VAL A 166 -15.80 10.68 -27.60
N GLY A 167 -15.60 9.62 -26.81
CA GLY A 167 -16.21 8.30 -27.05
C GLY A 167 -15.30 7.32 -27.79
N ASP A 168 -14.08 7.72 -28.17
CA ASP A 168 -13.09 6.77 -28.65
C ASP A 168 -12.70 5.77 -27.54
N LYS A 169 -12.56 4.51 -27.93
CA LYS A 169 -12.17 3.41 -27.04
C LYS A 169 -10.66 3.24 -26.96
N LEU A 170 -9.89 3.86 -27.84
CA LEU A 170 -8.44 3.66 -27.90
C LEU A 170 -7.71 4.06 -26.61
N SER A 171 -8.20 5.05 -25.88
CA SER A 171 -7.64 5.43 -24.57
C SER A 171 -7.99 4.45 -23.44
N GLN A 172 -8.94 3.54 -23.65
CA GLN A 172 -9.37 2.60 -22.61
C GLN A 172 -8.27 1.58 -22.32
N HIS A 173 -8.15 1.21 -21.04
CA HIS A 173 -7.17 0.23 -20.60
C HIS A 173 -7.34 -1.14 -21.30
N ASP A 174 -8.59 -1.60 -21.43
CA ASP A 174 -8.89 -2.91 -22.00
C ASP A 174 -8.47 -2.99 -23.48
N THR A 175 -8.77 -1.96 -24.26
CA THR A 175 -8.32 -1.86 -25.66
C THR A 175 -6.80 -1.82 -25.77
N THR A 176 -6.12 -1.14 -24.86
CA THR A 176 -4.64 -1.14 -24.80
C THR A 176 -4.10 -2.57 -24.56
N VAL A 177 -4.69 -3.30 -23.62
CA VAL A 177 -4.30 -4.69 -23.31
C VAL A 177 -4.53 -5.60 -24.51
N ASP A 178 -5.69 -5.49 -25.17
CA ASP A 178 -6.03 -6.28 -26.36
C ASP A 178 -5.05 -6.06 -27.52
N LEU A 179 -4.67 -4.80 -27.76
CA LEU A 179 -3.68 -4.45 -28.80
C LEU A 179 -2.29 -5.01 -28.49
N LEU A 180 -1.89 -5.00 -27.22
CA LEU A 180 -0.61 -5.56 -26.77
C LEU A 180 -0.59 -7.09 -26.85
N LEU A 181 -1.67 -7.74 -26.45
CA LEU A 181 -1.84 -9.20 -26.56
C LEU A 181 -1.83 -9.64 -28.02
N LYS A 182 -2.54 -8.92 -28.90
CA LYS A 182 -2.53 -9.18 -30.36
C LYS A 182 -1.13 -9.08 -30.96
N ASP A 183 -0.30 -8.15 -30.48
CA ASP A 183 1.09 -8.00 -30.94
C ASP A 183 2.04 -9.08 -30.38
N SER A 184 1.74 -9.64 -29.21
CA SER A 184 2.57 -10.70 -28.60
C SER A 184 2.53 -12.03 -29.36
N VAL A 185 1.49 -12.25 -30.18
CA VAL A 185 1.37 -13.47 -31.00
C VAL A 185 2.45 -13.48 -32.08
N MET A 186 3.26 -14.54 -32.13
CA MET A 186 4.26 -14.74 -33.17
C MET A 186 3.58 -15.06 -34.50
N ARG A 187 4.03 -14.42 -35.58
CA ARG A 187 3.50 -14.65 -36.93
C ARG A 187 4.50 -15.29 -37.88
N VAL A 188 5.75 -15.41 -37.45
CA VAL A 188 6.84 -15.98 -38.23
C VAL A 188 7.43 -17.13 -37.43
N SER A 189 7.60 -18.29 -38.07
CA SER A 189 8.23 -19.47 -37.48
C SER A 189 9.76 -19.33 -37.41
N ASP A 190 10.42 -20.25 -36.73
CA ASP A 190 11.89 -20.28 -36.65
C ASP A 190 12.54 -20.47 -38.03
N ASP A 191 11.83 -21.10 -38.97
CA ASP A 191 12.25 -21.29 -40.37
C ASP A 191 11.98 -20.07 -41.26
N ALA A 192 11.62 -18.93 -40.66
CA ALA A 192 11.29 -17.67 -41.34
C ALA A 192 10.05 -17.74 -42.27
N GLU A 193 9.18 -18.72 -42.08
CA GLU A 193 7.92 -18.85 -42.81
C GLU A 193 6.76 -18.17 -42.05
N ILE A 194 5.76 -17.70 -42.79
CA ILE A 194 4.59 -17.04 -42.19
C ILE A 194 3.66 -18.12 -41.65
N ILE A 195 3.34 -18.04 -40.35
CA ILE A 195 2.42 -18.95 -39.69
C ILE A 195 0.98 -18.59 -40.12
N PRO A 196 0.20 -19.54 -40.66
CA PRO A 196 -1.22 -19.36 -40.94
C PRO A 196 -2.00 -18.88 -39.71
N ASP A 197 -3.04 -18.08 -39.88
CA ASP A 197 -3.78 -17.48 -38.76
C ASP A 197 -4.38 -18.52 -37.80
N GLU A 198 -4.75 -19.70 -38.31
CA GLU A 198 -5.33 -20.82 -37.55
C GLU A 198 -4.32 -21.58 -36.68
N ASP A 199 -3.05 -21.60 -37.10
CA ASP A 199 -1.97 -22.32 -36.41
C ASP A 199 -1.25 -21.43 -35.38
N ARG A 200 -1.65 -20.16 -35.25
CA ARG A 200 -1.05 -19.25 -34.27
C ARG A 200 -1.51 -19.60 -32.87
N ALA A 201 -0.54 -19.89 -32.00
CA ALA A 201 -0.80 -20.07 -30.58
C ALA A 201 -1.45 -18.79 -30.00
N PRO A 202 -2.62 -18.90 -29.34
CA PRO A 202 -3.25 -17.76 -28.71
C PRO A 202 -2.38 -17.24 -27.55
N PRO A 203 -2.36 -15.92 -27.30
CA PRO A 203 -1.60 -15.38 -26.19
C PRO A 203 -2.26 -15.77 -24.86
N GLU A 204 -1.45 -15.98 -23.82
CA GLU A 204 -1.96 -16.19 -22.47
C GLU A 204 -2.68 -14.91 -22.00
N ALA A 205 -3.97 -15.04 -21.67
CA ALA A 205 -4.77 -13.93 -21.19
C ALA A 205 -4.38 -13.52 -19.76
N LEU A 206 -4.49 -12.23 -19.46
CA LEU A 206 -4.26 -11.74 -18.11
C LEU A 206 -5.32 -12.29 -17.14
N ALA A 207 -4.90 -12.64 -15.94
CA ALA A 207 -5.83 -13.01 -14.88
C ALA A 207 -6.79 -11.83 -14.57
N PRO A 208 -8.09 -12.12 -14.35
CA PRO A 208 -9.06 -11.08 -14.07
C PRO A 208 -8.73 -10.38 -12.75
N ARG A 209 -8.95 -9.06 -12.72
CA ARG A 209 -8.73 -8.24 -11.52
C ARG A 209 -9.77 -8.49 -10.44
N VAL A 210 -10.96 -8.94 -10.82
CA VAL A 210 -12.06 -9.33 -9.94
C VAL A 210 -11.92 -10.81 -9.67
N SER A 211 -11.80 -11.20 -8.39
CA SER A 211 -11.67 -12.61 -8.02
C SER A 211 -13.02 -13.30 -7.89
N GLU A 212 -13.02 -14.64 -7.77
CA GLU A 212 -14.24 -15.38 -7.45
C GLU A 212 -14.84 -14.96 -6.09
N ALA A 213 -13.99 -14.57 -5.13
CA ALA A 213 -14.44 -14.10 -3.82
C ALA A 213 -15.17 -12.76 -3.92
N ASP A 214 -14.79 -11.90 -4.88
CA ASP A 214 -15.52 -10.66 -5.16
C ASP A 214 -16.88 -10.95 -5.79
N LEU A 215 -16.96 -11.89 -6.74
CA LEU A 215 -18.22 -12.30 -7.36
C LEU A 215 -19.20 -12.94 -6.36
N LYS A 216 -18.67 -13.78 -5.46
CA LYS A 216 -19.44 -14.45 -4.40
C LYS A 216 -19.71 -13.55 -3.20
N GLY A 217 -19.01 -12.42 -3.06
CA GLY A 217 -19.10 -11.54 -1.89
C GLY A 217 -18.58 -12.16 -0.60
N ASP A 218 -17.60 -13.09 -0.68
CA ASP A 218 -17.10 -13.79 0.50
C ASP A 218 -16.15 -12.91 1.31
N THR A 219 -16.67 -12.37 2.43
CA THR A 219 -15.91 -11.49 3.33
C THR A 219 -14.85 -12.18 4.18
N THR A 220 -14.72 -13.52 4.13
CA THR A 220 -13.70 -14.27 4.89
C THR A 220 -12.39 -14.39 4.12
N ARG A 221 -12.43 -14.19 2.81
CA ARG A 221 -11.32 -14.38 1.88
C ARG A 221 -10.43 -13.14 1.78
N LEU A 222 -9.14 -13.37 1.63
CA LEU A 222 -8.11 -12.33 1.48
C LEU A 222 -7.86 -11.93 0.02
N ASP A 223 -8.27 -12.75 -0.94
CA ASP A 223 -8.15 -12.53 -2.39
C ASP A 223 -9.34 -11.73 -2.98
N ARG A 224 -10.24 -11.18 -2.15
CA ARG A 224 -11.29 -10.24 -2.56
C ARG A 224 -10.80 -8.79 -2.54
N ALA A 225 -11.27 -7.90 -3.40
CA ALA A 225 -10.94 -6.47 -3.41
C ALA A 225 -9.41 -6.25 -3.37
N MET A 226 -8.71 -6.84 -4.33
CA MET A 226 -7.23 -6.83 -4.39
C MET A 226 -6.64 -5.42 -4.56
N ASP A 227 -7.41 -4.45 -5.02
CA ASP A 227 -7.03 -3.04 -5.17
C ASP A 227 -7.31 -2.17 -3.92
N ARG A 228 -7.93 -2.75 -2.88
CA ARG A 228 -8.26 -2.10 -1.61
C ARG A 228 -7.50 -2.72 -0.43
N THR A 229 -7.40 -1.99 0.67
CA THR A 229 -6.91 -2.43 1.96
C THR A 229 -8.05 -3.10 2.69
N LEU A 230 -7.81 -4.34 3.11
CA LEU A 230 -8.74 -5.06 3.98
C LEU A 230 -8.29 -4.97 5.43
N TYR A 231 -9.24 -4.86 6.34
CA TYR A 231 -9.03 -4.81 7.78
C TYR A 231 -9.69 -6.03 8.42
N LEU A 232 -8.96 -6.72 9.28
CA LEU A 232 -9.50 -7.84 10.05
C LEU A 232 -10.44 -7.31 11.14
N VAL A 233 -11.68 -7.78 11.16
CA VAL A 233 -12.66 -7.51 12.21
C VAL A 233 -13.15 -8.82 12.78
N VAL A 234 -13.28 -8.88 14.10
CA VAL A 234 -13.79 -10.06 14.82
C VAL A 234 -15.12 -9.74 15.48
N ARG A 235 -15.98 -10.75 15.57
CA ARG A 235 -17.31 -10.65 16.17
C ARG A 235 -17.31 -11.29 17.55
N LYS A 236 -17.72 -10.52 18.54
CA LYS A 236 -17.98 -10.99 19.89
C LYS A 236 -19.48 -11.04 20.14
N ASP A 237 -19.94 -12.18 20.63
CA ASP A 237 -21.33 -12.33 21.06
C ASP A 237 -21.37 -12.00 22.57
N GLY A 238 -21.89 -10.82 22.92
CA GLY A 238 -21.99 -10.34 24.29
C GLY A 238 -23.42 -10.36 24.82
N LYS A 239 -23.59 -10.00 26.10
CA LYS A 239 -24.93 -9.80 26.70
C LYS A 239 -25.72 -8.67 26.01
N ASP A 240 -25.01 -7.67 25.48
CA ASP A 240 -25.55 -6.50 24.79
C ASP A 240 -25.74 -6.73 23.26
N GLY A 241 -25.66 -7.97 22.79
CA GLY A 241 -25.80 -8.36 21.39
C GLY A 241 -24.50 -8.66 20.65
N GLU A 242 -24.58 -8.79 19.33
CA GLU A 242 -23.43 -9.02 18.46
C GLU A 242 -22.64 -7.72 18.26
N LYS A 243 -21.37 -7.70 18.66
CA LYS A 243 -20.49 -6.55 18.46
C LYS A 243 -19.30 -6.92 17.58
N TRP A 244 -19.12 -6.15 16.51
CA TRP A 244 -17.92 -6.21 15.67
C TRP A 244 -16.89 -5.21 16.18
N GLU A 245 -15.67 -5.69 16.39
CA GLU A 245 -14.54 -4.87 16.85
C GLU A 245 -13.23 -5.41 16.30
N PHE A 246 -12.16 -4.60 16.39
CA PHE A 246 -10.82 -5.10 16.14
C PHE A 246 -10.37 -6.03 17.28
N PRO A 247 -9.50 -7.03 17.01
CA PRO A 247 -8.96 -7.86 18.06
C PRO A 247 -8.32 -7.01 19.15
N ALA A 248 -8.91 -7.04 20.33
CA ALA A 248 -8.47 -6.28 21.48
C ALA A 248 -8.74 -7.05 22.78
N ALA A 249 -7.80 -6.98 23.71
CA ALA A 249 -7.93 -7.57 25.03
C ALA A 249 -7.25 -6.70 26.10
N GLY A 250 -7.47 -7.06 27.37
CA GLY A 250 -6.75 -6.46 28.48
C GLY A 250 -5.25 -6.76 28.37
N MET A 251 -4.43 -5.82 28.82
CA MET A 251 -2.99 -6.02 28.93
C MET A 251 -2.59 -6.30 30.38
N SER A 252 -1.55 -7.14 30.55
CA SER A 252 -0.89 -7.36 31.83
C SER A 252 -0.01 -6.16 32.23
N THR A 253 0.35 -6.06 33.50
CA THR A 253 1.28 -5.04 34.01
C THR A 253 2.71 -5.27 33.53
N GLU A 254 3.06 -6.51 33.18
CA GLU A 254 4.43 -6.93 32.87
C GLU A 254 4.78 -6.88 31.38
N GLU A 255 3.82 -6.60 30.50
CA GLU A 255 4.00 -6.59 29.04
C GLU A 255 3.91 -5.20 28.43
N ASN A 256 4.70 -4.95 27.39
CA ASN A 256 4.58 -3.71 26.62
C ASN A 256 3.37 -3.76 25.69
N LEU A 257 2.86 -2.59 25.29
CA LEU A 257 1.69 -2.49 24.40
C LEU A 257 1.83 -3.26 23.08
N HIS A 258 3.04 -3.30 22.50
CA HIS A 258 3.31 -3.99 21.24
C HIS A 258 3.42 -5.51 21.36
N GLU A 259 3.99 -6.00 22.47
CA GLU A 259 4.03 -7.42 22.81
C GLU A 259 2.61 -7.92 23.14
N ALA A 260 1.86 -7.14 23.92
CA ALA A 260 0.45 -7.42 24.22
C ALA A 260 -0.39 -7.51 22.93
N ALA A 261 -0.22 -6.55 22.01
CA ALA A 261 -0.96 -6.55 20.75
C ALA A 261 -0.64 -7.78 19.87
N GLN A 262 0.62 -8.21 19.83
CA GLN A 262 1.02 -9.43 19.11
C GLN A 262 0.43 -10.68 19.76
N ARG A 263 0.59 -10.84 21.08
CA ARG A 263 -0.01 -11.95 21.84
C ARG A 263 -1.53 -12.03 21.65
N ILE A 264 -2.21 -10.88 21.70
CA ILE A 264 -3.66 -10.81 21.49
C ILE A 264 -4.01 -11.24 20.07
N LEU A 265 -3.22 -10.89 19.06
CA LEU A 265 -3.47 -11.36 17.70
C LEU A 265 -3.38 -12.89 17.61
N ASP A 266 -2.32 -13.46 18.17
CA ASP A 266 -2.07 -14.91 18.16
C ASP A 266 -3.17 -15.68 18.93
N GLU A 267 -3.62 -15.14 20.07
CA GLU A 267 -4.70 -15.72 20.89
C GLU A 267 -6.10 -15.60 20.27
N THR A 268 -6.30 -14.68 19.31
CA THR A 268 -7.62 -14.38 18.74
C THR A 268 -7.82 -14.94 17.34
N ALA A 269 -6.82 -14.75 16.47
CA ALA A 269 -6.86 -15.10 15.06
C ALA A 269 -5.84 -16.19 14.69
N GLY A 270 -5.17 -16.77 15.69
CA GLY A 270 -4.23 -17.88 15.52
C GLY A 270 -2.86 -17.46 15.00
N VAL A 271 -1.93 -18.41 15.04
CA VAL A 271 -0.53 -18.24 14.64
C VAL A 271 -0.30 -18.46 13.13
N ASN A 272 -1.32 -18.93 12.40
CA ASN A 272 -1.24 -19.26 10.96
C ASN A 272 -1.33 -18.02 10.06
N MET A 273 -0.77 -16.89 10.53
CA MET A 273 -0.67 -15.65 9.78
C MET A 273 0.76 -15.12 9.89
N ASN A 274 1.39 -14.88 8.74
CA ASN A 274 2.65 -14.13 8.70
C ASN A 274 2.33 -12.65 8.88
N THR A 275 2.46 -12.17 10.11
CA THR A 275 2.13 -10.80 10.49
C THR A 275 3.35 -10.00 10.90
N TRP A 276 3.33 -8.71 10.59
CA TRP A 276 4.36 -7.77 10.95
C TRP A 276 3.74 -6.56 11.64
N MET A 277 4.10 -6.36 12.91
CA MET A 277 3.74 -5.16 13.67
C MET A 277 4.61 -3.99 13.22
N VAL A 278 3.99 -2.94 12.69
CA VAL A 278 4.70 -1.83 12.02
C VAL A 278 5.61 -1.05 12.98
N GLY A 279 5.22 -0.96 14.25
CA GLY A 279 5.98 -0.25 15.27
C GLY A 279 5.31 -0.30 16.63
N ARG A 280 5.86 0.44 17.59
CA ARG A 280 5.40 0.45 19.00
C ARG A 280 4.38 1.56 19.30
N VAL A 281 4.20 2.51 18.38
CA VAL A 281 3.35 3.68 18.57
C VAL A 281 1.89 3.32 18.26
N PRO A 282 0.93 3.61 19.16
CA PRO A 282 -0.48 3.41 18.86
C PRO A 282 -0.94 4.42 17.80
N VAL A 283 -1.65 3.92 16.80
CA VAL A 283 -2.13 4.70 15.64
C VAL A 283 -3.56 5.20 15.81
N ALA A 284 -4.32 4.61 16.73
CA ALA A 284 -5.66 5.06 17.09
C ALA A 284 -5.94 4.71 18.56
N ALA A 285 -6.91 5.40 19.16
CA ALA A 285 -7.35 5.13 20.51
C ALA A 285 -8.87 5.27 20.63
N TYR A 286 -9.51 4.31 21.27
CA TYR A 286 -10.93 4.34 21.60
C TYR A 286 -11.12 4.43 23.12
N VAL A 287 -11.92 5.41 23.57
CA VAL A 287 -12.15 5.66 24.99
C VAL A 287 -13.64 5.53 25.30
N LYS A 288 -14.01 4.49 26.03
CA LYS A 288 -15.34 4.34 26.64
C LYS A 288 -15.29 4.96 28.04
N LYS A 289 -16.05 6.02 28.26
CA LYS A 289 -16.15 6.67 29.57
C LYS A 289 -16.81 5.71 30.59
N PRO A 290 -16.42 5.76 31.87
CA PRO A 290 -17.10 5.02 32.93
C PRO A 290 -18.55 5.52 33.05
N THR A 291 -19.48 4.63 33.34
CA THR A 291 -20.85 4.99 33.73
C THR A 291 -20.87 5.19 35.24
N THR A 292 -21.24 6.39 35.70
CA THR A 292 -21.42 6.71 37.12
C THR A 292 -22.88 6.54 37.51
N TYR A 293 -23.16 5.94 38.66
CA TYR A 293 -24.47 6.09 39.31
C TYR A 293 -24.60 7.52 39.87
N ARG A 294 -25.82 7.99 40.13
CA ARG A 294 -26.11 9.35 40.66
C ARG A 294 -25.41 9.68 42.01
N GLU A 295 -24.76 8.71 42.65
CA GLU A 295 -24.06 8.85 43.94
C GLU A 295 -22.55 8.60 43.86
N GLY A 296 -21.86 9.10 42.82
CA GLY A 296 -20.39 9.16 42.80
C GLY A 296 -19.64 7.82 42.68
N ALA A 297 -20.32 6.67 42.81
CA ALA A 297 -19.77 5.35 42.57
C ALA A 297 -19.90 4.97 41.08
N ALA A 298 -18.79 4.51 40.48
CA ALA A 298 -18.77 4.02 39.10
C ALA A 298 -19.47 2.66 39.00
N ALA A 299 -20.57 2.59 38.22
CA ALA A 299 -21.32 1.37 37.96
C ALA A 299 -20.53 0.39 37.08
N ALA A 300 -19.76 0.92 36.12
CA ALA A 300 -18.82 0.17 35.30
C ALA A 300 -17.55 0.98 35.05
N LYS A 301 -16.39 0.32 35.13
CA LYS A 301 -15.10 0.93 34.78
C LYS A 301 -15.09 1.35 33.31
N GLY A 302 -14.49 2.50 33.04
CA GLY A 302 -14.21 2.97 31.68
C GLY A 302 -13.19 2.07 31.00
N GLN A 303 -13.05 2.20 29.68
CA GLN A 303 -12.08 1.42 28.90
C GLN A 303 -11.28 2.35 27.98
N LYS A 304 -9.96 2.18 27.93
CA LYS A 304 -9.07 2.85 26.99
C LYS A 304 -8.39 1.79 26.15
N THR A 305 -8.79 1.68 24.88
CA THR A 305 -8.19 0.75 23.93
C THR A 305 -7.23 1.49 23.02
N PHE A 306 -5.96 1.09 23.02
CA PHE A 306 -4.93 1.61 22.13
C PHE A 306 -4.68 0.63 21.01
N PHE A 307 -4.77 1.08 19.76
CA PHE A 307 -4.63 0.24 18.58
C PHE A 307 -3.26 0.40 17.95
N LEU A 308 -2.58 -0.71 17.70
CA LEU A 308 -1.38 -0.77 16.88
C LEU A 308 -1.71 -1.22 15.46
N LYS A 309 -0.85 -0.84 14.52
CA LYS A 309 -0.97 -1.25 13.13
C LYS A 309 -0.20 -2.55 12.90
N GLY A 310 -0.92 -3.57 12.45
CA GLY A 310 -0.34 -4.81 11.94
C GLY A 310 -0.50 -4.93 10.43
N ARG A 311 0.45 -5.58 9.76
CA ARG A 311 0.32 -5.99 8.36
C ARG A 311 0.34 -7.49 8.25
N ILE A 312 -0.57 -8.06 7.46
CA ILE A 312 -0.50 -9.47 7.06
C ILE A 312 0.21 -9.57 5.71
N MET A 313 1.15 -10.52 5.61
CA MET A 313 1.87 -10.84 4.37
C MET A 313 1.36 -12.14 3.74
N ALA A 314 1.00 -13.12 4.57
CA ALA A 314 0.49 -14.42 4.14
C ALA A 314 -0.29 -15.10 5.28
N GLY A 315 -1.03 -16.16 4.95
CA GLY A 315 -1.81 -16.94 5.91
C GLY A 315 -3.26 -16.47 6.03
N GLN A 316 -3.98 -16.99 7.02
CA GLN A 316 -5.39 -16.71 7.23
C GLN A 316 -5.73 -16.74 8.73
N ALA A 317 -6.71 -15.92 9.12
CA ALA A 317 -7.21 -15.93 10.49
C ALA A 317 -7.95 -17.24 10.79
N ASP A 318 -7.61 -17.85 11.91
CA ASP A 318 -8.25 -19.05 12.45
C ASP A 318 -8.77 -18.77 13.87
N LEU A 319 -10.06 -18.99 14.09
CA LEU A 319 -10.74 -18.74 15.36
C LEU A 319 -10.99 -20.02 16.17
N THR A 320 -10.54 -21.19 15.70
CA THR A 320 -10.79 -22.48 16.36
C THR A 320 -10.20 -22.58 17.76
N ALA A 321 -8.98 -22.06 17.97
CA ALA A 321 -8.24 -22.10 19.25
C ALA A 321 -8.34 -20.79 20.06
N ASN A 322 -9.37 -19.97 19.81
CA ASN A 322 -9.46 -18.61 20.34
C ASN A 322 -9.81 -18.56 21.84
N LYS A 323 -9.02 -17.79 22.62
CA LYS A 323 -9.21 -17.61 24.07
C LYS A 323 -10.24 -16.53 24.46
N HIS A 324 -10.66 -15.70 23.50
CA HIS A 324 -11.46 -14.47 23.72
C HIS A 324 -12.92 -14.58 23.30
N ASN A 325 -13.40 -15.80 23.00
CA ASN A 325 -14.79 -16.11 22.59
C ASN A 325 -15.28 -15.32 21.36
N TYR A 326 -14.40 -15.03 20.39
CA TYR A 326 -14.83 -14.52 19.09
C TYR A 326 -15.33 -15.69 18.23
N LYS A 327 -16.49 -15.53 17.61
CA LYS A 327 -17.14 -16.61 16.83
C LYS A 327 -16.93 -16.50 15.33
N LYS A 328 -16.78 -15.29 14.82
CA LYS A 328 -16.66 -15.01 13.39
C LYS A 328 -15.62 -13.92 13.16
N PHE A 329 -14.99 -13.96 12.00
CA PHE A 329 -14.13 -12.88 11.52
C PHE A 329 -14.52 -12.52 10.09
N LYS A 330 -14.16 -11.30 9.70
CA LYS A 330 -14.30 -10.79 8.32
C LYS A 330 -13.12 -9.90 8.00
N TRP A 331 -12.71 -9.91 6.74
CA TRP A 331 -11.77 -8.96 6.17
C TRP A 331 -12.58 -7.92 5.42
N LEU A 332 -12.66 -6.67 5.91
CA LEU A 332 -13.55 -5.64 5.38
C LEU A 332 -12.78 -4.44 4.81
N THR A 333 -13.33 -3.78 3.80
CA THR A 333 -12.84 -2.49 3.30
C THR A 333 -13.26 -1.34 4.22
N ARG A 334 -12.63 -0.16 4.06
CA ARG A 334 -12.96 1.04 4.84
C ARG A 334 -14.44 1.44 4.79
N GLU A 335 -15.06 1.26 3.63
CA GLU A 335 -16.45 1.63 3.36
C GLU A 335 -17.41 0.67 4.07
N GLU A 336 -17.16 -0.64 3.97
CA GLU A 336 -17.94 -1.67 4.65
C GLU A 336 -17.82 -1.54 6.18
N LEU A 337 -16.63 -1.20 6.70
CA LEU A 337 -16.39 -0.96 8.12
C LEU A 337 -17.29 0.13 8.72
N LYS A 338 -17.66 1.15 7.93
CA LYS A 338 -18.54 2.23 8.37
C LYS A 338 -19.95 1.72 8.71
N GLY A 339 -20.42 0.68 8.00
CA GLY A 339 -21.72 0.06 8.23
C GLY A 339 -21.70 -1.02 9.31
N VAL A 340 -20.55 -1.65 9.55
CA VAL A 340 -20.42 -2.77 10.49
C VAL A 340 -20.05 -2.33 11.91
N LEU A 341 -19.19 -1.31 12.05
CA LEU A 341 -18.73 -0.84 13.35
C LEU A 341 -19.68 0.19 13.97
N GLU A 342 -19.72 0.21 15.31
CA GLU A 342 -20.45 1.24 16.07
C GLU A 342 -19.98 2.65 15.64
N PRO A 343 -20.87 3.62 15.39
CA PRO A 343 -20.49 4.93 14.85
C PRO A 343 -19.44 5.68 15.68
N ALA A 344 -19.53 5.60 17.02
CA ALA A 344 -18.55 6.20 17.92
C ALA A 344 -17.18 5.51 17.83
N TYR A 345 -17.18 4.18 17.71
CA TYR A 345 -15.98 3.37 17.53
C TYR A 345 -15.32 3.66 16.18
N TYR A 346 -16.09 3.66 15.08
CA TYR A 346 -15.59 3.99 13.74
C TYR A 346 -14.94 5.39 13.69
N ARG A 347 -15.55 6.41 14.31
CA ARG A 347 -14.97 7.77 14.38
C ARG A 347 -13.59 7.80 15.03
N SER A 348 -13.31 6.90 15.98
CA SER A 348 -12.02 6.85 16.68
C SER A 348 -10.89 6.23 15.85
N VAL A 349 -11.23 5.33 14.92
CA VAL A 349 -10.26 4.56 14.11
C VAL A 349 -10.15 5.03 12.67
N ARG A 350 -11.16 5.75 12.14
CA ARG A 350 -11.26 6.12 10.71
C ARG A 350 -10.04 6.88 10.18
N ASN A 351 -9.38 7.68 11.01
CA ASN A 351 -8.24 8.50 10.58
C ASN A 351 -6.98 7.66 10.29
N MET A 352 -6.90 6.44 10.84
CA MET A 352 -5.81 5.52 10.57
C MET A 352 -5.99 4.78 9.23
N MET A 353 -7.25 4.61 8.82
CA MET A 353 -7.61 3.82 7.65
C MET A 353 -7.22 4.55 6.37
N ALA A 354 -6.51 3.85 5.49
CA ALA A 354 -6.20 4.35 4.15
C ALA A 354 -7.48 4.48 3.31
N ASP A 355 -7.51 5.46 2.39
CA ASP A 355 -8.60 5.63 1.42
C ASP A 355 -8.73 4.43 0.47
N ARG A 356 -7.61 3.72 0.25
CA ARG A 356 -7.55 2.49 -0.51
C ARG A 356 -7.34 1.35 0.42
#